data_AF-A0A2D5BQT1-F1
#
_entry.id   AF-A0A2D5BQT1-F1
#
_cell.length_a   1.000
_cell.length_b   1.000
_cell.length_c   1.000
_cell.angle_alpha   90.00
_cell.angle_beta   90.00
_cell.angle_gamma   90.00
#
_symmetry.space_group_name_H-M   'P 1'
#
loop_
_entity.id
_entity.type
_entity.pdbx_description
1 polymer ?
#
loop_
_entity_poly.entity_id
_entity_poly.type
_entity_poly.pdbx_seq_one_letter_code
_entity_poly.pdbx_strand_id
1 'polypeptide(L)'
;MQYGFVIDHRKCIGCHACTVACKSENEVPVGDFRTWVKYVDKGTFPEVKRHFTVLRCNHCDAAPCVEICPTVALHKRPDAIVDLDRDRCIGCRSCMQACPYDALYLNEDTGTAEKCHYCAHRTELGLEPACVVVCPERAIVAGDVSDPEAEIATLIDQQPTSQRKVEKGTKPRVWYVDALEDALIPGSATEPPQYIWSDRPTPQPTVPAGFEPPADLVNSLDVGHPPVWGWHIWSYLVTKNIAAGVMLLAPFLAMLGVSTPQAQWAGVAPELVALFFVGVTGFLLVHDLGRPARFLKILLTPNPRSWLVKGAWALAAFGLVTTASLVLRMFGDEATSDLLRWINLPLAGLASGYTAFLFWQCRGRDLWLGKDLLVHLLVMAAMMGSSVALLLRGGTDALIGPKTLFVILAALNGGWLTWAKGHRPATRDGQKAHALLYGSRQPALASVLLYASALLVLAIPHLEALDGLLRVLACGLSVFALVLYERAWVRAGQEVPLS
;
A
#
# COMPACT_ATOMS: atom_id res chain seq x y z
N MET A 1 -3.47 10.14 -32.37
CA MET A 1 -4.38 10.72 -31.38
C MET A 1 -3.77 10.66 -30.00
N GLN A 2 -4.11 11.62 -29.14
CA GLN A 2 -3.61 11.79 -27.79
C GLN A 2 -4.78 12.21 -26.88
N TYR A 3 -5.59 11.25 -26.45
CA TYR A 3 -6.85 11.54 -25.76
C TYR A 3 -6.67 12.17 -24.37
N GLY A 4 -7.63 13.01 -23.98
CA GLY A 4 -7.71 13.64 -22.66
C GLY A 4 -9.11 14.17 -22.35
N PHE A 5 -9.30 14.76 -21.17
CA PHE A 5 -10.54 15.46 -20.82
C PHE A 5 -10.27 16.91 -20.40
N VAL A 6 -11.14 17.82 -20.80
CA VAL A 6 -11.31 19.13 -20.14
C VAL A 6 -12.64 19.13 -19.41
N ILE A 7 -12.64 19.63 -18.18
CA ILE A 7 -13.83 19.82 -17.36
C ILE A 7 -13.98 21.32 -17.10
N ASP A 8 -15.01 21.93 -17.68
CA ASP A 8 -15.35 23.34 -17.50
C ASP A 8 -16.33 23.53 -16.35
N HIS A 9 -15.80 23.92 -15.18
CA HIS A 9 -16.61 24.08 -13.97
C HIS A 9 -17.56 25.28 -14.03
N ARG A 10 -17.31 26.24 -14.92
CA ARG A 10 -18.22 27.38 -15.14
C ARG A 10 -19.56 26.95 -15.69
N LYS A 11 -19.58 25.82 -16.42
CA LYS A 11 -20.76 25.24 -17.07
C LYS A 11 -21.39 24.10 -16.26
N CYS A 12 -20.67 23.52 -15.31
CA CYS A 12 -21.17 22.36 -14.57
C CYS A 12 -22.31 22.76 -13.62
N ILE A 13 -23.50 22.22 -13.84
CA ILE A 13 -24.68 22.42 -12.98
C ILE A 13 -24.90 21.30 -11.96
N GLY A 14 -23.96 20.36 -11.84
CA GLY A 14 -24.05 19.27 -10.88
C GLY A 14 -25.12 18.22 -11.15
N CYS A 15 -25.75 18.14 -12.33
CA CYS A 15 -26.91 17.27 -12.55
C CYS A 15 -26.70 15.74 -12.44
N HIS A 16 -25.47 15.27 -12.21
CA HIS A 16 -25.09 13.83 -12.17
C HIS A 16 -25.42 13.00 -13.43
N ALA A 17 -25.86 13.60 -14.53
CA ALA A 17 -26.14 12.89 -15.77
C ALA A 17 -24.91 12.09 -16.26
N CYS A 18 -23.71 12.67 -16.14
CA CYS A 18 -22.45 12.01 -16.48
C CYS A 18 -22.18 10.76 -15.64
N THR A 19 -22.52 10.80 -14.35
CA THR A 19 -22.39 9.67 -13.43
C THR A 19 -23.34 8.54 -13.81
N VAL A 20 -24.62 8.87 -14.00
CA VAL A 20 -25.67 7.89 -14.35
C VAL A 20 -25.41 7.24 -15.71
N ALA A 21 -25.09 8.03 -16.73
CA ALA A 21 -24.78 7.51 -18.06
C ALA A 21 -23.54 6.60 -18.04
N CYS A 22 -22.51 6.97 -17.28
CA CYS A 22 -21.32 6.14 -17.16
C CYS A 22 -21.63 4.79 -16.50
N LYS A 23 -22.48 4.79 -15.46
CA LYS A 23 -22.93 3.55 -14.81
C LYS A 23 -23.73 2.67 -15.76
N SER A 24 -24.71 3.25 -16.47
CA SER A 24 -25.56 2.51 -17.40
C SER A 24 -24.76 1.94 -18.58
N GLU A 25 -23.87 2.72 -19.18
CA GLU A 25 -23.07 2.31 -20.35
C GLU A 25 -22.09 1.17 -20.00
N ASN A 26 -21.58 1.16 -18.78
CA ASN A 26 -20.48 0.26 -18.38
C ASN A 26 -20.87 -0.75 -17.30
N GLU A 27 -22.17 -0.89 -17.03
CA GLU A 27 -22.73 -1.82 -16.04
C GLU A 27 -22.00 -1.72 -14.68
N VAL A 28 -21.76 -0.48 -14.22
CA VAL A 28 -21.01 -0.25 -12.98
C VAL A 28 -21.87 -0.64 -11.77
N PRO A 29 -21.35 -1.46 -10.84
CA PRO A 29 -22.08 -1.86 -9.65
C PRO A 29 -22.57 -0.69 -8.78
N VAL A 30 -23.56 -0.98 -7.94
CA VAL A 30 -24.03 -0.04 -6.91
C VAL A 30 -22.90 0.20 -5.91
N GLY A 31 -22.70 1.46 -5.51
CA GLY A 31 -21.60 1.87 -4.63
C GLY A 31 -20.30 2.26 -5.34
N ASP A 32 -20.08 1.76 -6.56
CA ASP A 32 -18.87 2.06 -7.34
C ASP A 32 -19.08 3.15 -8.40
N PHE A 33 -18.01 3.84 -8.80
CA PHE A 33 -18.06 4.96 -9.73
C PHE A 33 -16.82 5.03 -10.62
N ARG A 34 -17.00 5.29 -11.92
CA ARG A 34 -15.91 5.61 -12.86
C ARG A 34 -15.72 7.11 -13.07
N THR A 35 -16.79 7.88 -12.83
CA THR A 35 -16.82 9.34 -12.71
C THR A 35 -17.85 9.69 -11.64
N TRP A 36 -17.61 10.73 -10.88
CA TRP A 36 -18.55 11.22 -9.86
C TRP A 36 -18.51 12.76 -9.82
N VAL A 37 -19.52 13.35 -9.18
CA VAL A 37 -19.60 14.80 -8.99
C VAL A 37 -19.61 15.07 -7.50
N LYS A 38 -18.66 15.90 -7.06
CA LYS A 38 -18.50 16.35 -5.68
C LYS A 38 -19.09 17.74 -5.52
N TYR A 39 -19.81 17.97 -4.43
CA TYR A 39 -20.41 19.26 -4.12
C TYR A 39 -19.67 19.87 -2.95
N VAL A 40 -19.22 21.11 -3.11
CA VAL A 40 -18.59 21.88 -2.03
C VAL A 40 -19.32 23.21 -1.91
N ASP A 41 -19.87 23.48 -0.74
CA ASP A 41 -20.46 24.77 -0.42
C ASP A 41 -19.41 25.63 0.28
N LYS A 42 -19.18 26.84 -0.24
CA LYS A 42 -18.19 27.79 0.27
C LYS A 42 -18.84 29.12 0.64
N GLY A 43 -18.41 29.69 1.75
CA GLY A 43 -18.87 30.99 2.26
C GLY A 43 -19.80 30.87 3.45
N THR A 44 -20.30 32.02 3.91
CA THR A 44 -21.22 32.13 5.05
C THR A 44 -22.54 32.75 4.60
N PHE A 45 -23.64 32.31 5.21
CA PHE A 45 -24.97 32.82 4.87
C PHE A 45 -25.04 34.35 5.03
N PRO A 46 -25.59 35.12 4.07
CA PRO A 46 -26.33 34.67 2.87
C PRO A 46 -25.46 34.45 1.60
N GLU A 47 -24.16 34.75 1.64
CA GLU A 47 -23.23 34.72 0.49
C GLU A 47 -22.64 33.32 0.21
N VAL A 48 -23.41 32.26 0.41
CA VAL A 48 -22.96 30.87 0.17
C VAL A 48 -23.03 30.54 -1.32
N LYS A 49 -21.97 29.95 -1.87
CA LYS A 49 -21.93 29.42 -3.23
C LYS A 49 -21.68 27.92 -3.23
N ARG A 50 -22.37 27.21 -4.13
CA ARG A 50 -22.13 25.78 -4.39
C ARG A 50 -21.22 25.61 -5.59
N HIS A 51 -20.21 24.76 -5.43
CA HIS A 51 -19.26 24.39 -6.46
C HIS A 51 -19.39 22.91 -6.79
N PHE A 52 -19.41 22.58 -8.09
CA PHE A 52 -19.63 21.22 -8.58
C PHE A 52 -18.39 20.69 -9.29
N THR A 53 -17.69 19.73 -8.68
CA THR A 53 -16.42 19.22 -9.19
C THR A 53 -16.59 17.82 -9.76
N VAL A 54 -16.32 17.65 -11.05
CA VAL A 54 -16.39 16.33 -11.71
C VAL A 54 -15.04 15.63 -11.60
N LEU A 55 -15.00 14.46 -10.95
CA LEU A 55 -13.78 13.69 -10.72
C LEU A 55 -13.85 12.32 -11.42
N ARG A 56 -12.69 11.81 -11.84
CA ARG A 56 -12.52 10.54 -12.58
C ARG A 56 -11.05 10.11 -12.63
N CYS A 57 -10.77 9.00 -13.33
CA CYS A 57 -9.40 8.62 -13.70
C CYS A 57 -8.77 9.65 -14.62
N ASN A 58 -7.50 10.00 -14.34
CA ASN A 58 -6.80 11.06 -15.07
C ASN A 58 -6.03 10.59 -16.32
N HIS A 59 -6.10 9.30 -16.69
CA HIS A 59 -5.36 8.72 -17.83
C HIS A 59 -3.90 9.21 -17.94
N CYS A 60 -3.20 9.16 -16.80
CA CYS A 60 -1.88 9.75 -16.61
C CYS A 60 -0.83 9.30 -17.64
N ASP A 61 0.05 10.21 -18.06
CA ASP A 61 1.13 9.83 -18.97
C ASP A 61 2.15 8.92 -18.30
N ALA A 62 2.53 9.24 -17.07
CA ALA A 62 3.32 8.41 -16.17
C ALA A 62 2.38 7.73 -15.19
N ALA A 63 1.65 6.71 -15.66
CA ALA A 63 0.61 6.01 -14.89
C ALA A 63 1.21 5.03 -13.87
N PRO A 64 1.18 5.32 -12.55
CA PRO A 64 1.73 4.42 -11.54
C PRO A 64 0.94 3.10 -11.43
N CYS A 65 -0.35 3.14 -11.78
CA CYS A 65 -1.20 1.95 -11.82
C CYS A 65 -0.78 0.93 -12.90
N VAL A 66 -0.18 1.39 -14.01
CA VAL A 66 0.40 0.52 -15.05
C VAL A 66 1.73 -0.06 -14.57
N GLU A 67 2.57 0.75 -13.94
CA GLU A 67 3.88 0.32 -13.44
C GLU A 67 3.77 -0.78 -12.36
N ILE A 68 2.87 -0.59 -11.39
CA ILE A 68 2.68 -1.54 -10.29
C ILE A 68 1.95 -2.81 -10.71
N CYS A 69 1.20 -2.80 -11.83
CA CYS A 69 0.37 -3.92 -12.24
C CYS A 69 1.23 -5.16 -12.57
N PRO A 70 1.05 -6.30 -11.87
CA PRO A 70 1.94 -7.45 -12.02
C PRO A 70 1.73 -8.26 -13.29
N THR A 71 0.55 -8.20 -13.91
CA THR A 71 0.16 -9.06 -15.04
C THR A 71 -0.05 -8.30 -16.35
N VAL A 72 0.35 -7.01 -16.39
CA VAL A 72 0.10 -6.08 -17.51
C VAL A 72 -1.39 -6.01 -17.88
N ALA A 73 -2.28 -6.19 -16.89
CA ALA A 73 -3.71 -5.97 -17.07
C ALA A 73 -4.00 -4.49 -17.33
N LEU A 74 -3.35 -3.61 -16.57
CA LEU A 74 -3.33 -2.18 -16.87
C LEU A 74 -2.21 -1.90 -17.86
N HIS A 75 -2.54 -1.18 -18.93
CA HIS A 75 -1.59 -0.78 -19.96
C HIS A 75 -1.97 0.58 -20.53
N LYS A 76 -0.99 1.28 -21.09
CA LYS A 76 -1.22 2.55 -21.81
C LYS A 76 -1.26 2.25 -23.30
N ARG A 77 -2.34 2.66 -23.96
CA ARG A 77 -2.51 2.56 -25.41
C ARG A 77 -1.72 3.67 -26.13
N PRO A 78 -1.46 3.52 -27.45
CA PRO A 78 -0.79 4.55 -28.25
C PRO A 78 -1.54 5.89 -28.27
N ASP A 79 -2.86 5.85 -28.11
CA ASP A 79 -3.76 7.01 -28.06
C ASP A 79 -3.83 7.70 -26.68
N ALA A 80 -2.94 7.32 -25.76
CA ALA A 80 -2.82 7.76 -24.38
C ALA A 80 -3.92 7.28 -23.41
N ILE A 81 -4.90 6.50 -23.86
CA ILE A 81 -5.86 5.87 -22.95
C ILE A 81 -5.13 4.84 -22.09
N VAL A 82 -5.07 5.08 -20.78
CA VAL A 82 -4.76 4.01 -19.82
C VAL A 82 -5.97 3.09 -19.76
N ASP A 83 -5.83 1.84 -20.18
CA ASP A 83 -6.91 0.85 -20.27
C ASP A 83 -6.67 -0.37 -19.36
N LEU A 84 -7.68 -1.19 -19.16
CA LEU A 84 -7.66 -2.37 -18.30
C LEU A 84 -8.22 -3.60 -19.02
N ASP A 85 -7.36 -4.63 -19.14
CA ASP A 85 -7.73 -5.97 -19.57
C ASP A 85 -8.17 -6.81 -18.36
N ARG A 86 -9.47 -7.10 -18.31
CA ARG A 86 -10.10 -7.88 -17.22
C ARG A 86 -9.64 -9.33 -17.20
N ASP A 87 -9.29 -9.91 -18.34
CA ASP A 87 -8.89 -11.30 -18.44
C ASP A 87 -7.50 -11.52 -17.87
N ARG A 88 -6.62 -10.52 -17.98
CA ARG A 88 -5.30 -10.53 -17.35
C ARG A 88 -5.31 -10.15 -15.88
N CYS A 89 -6.35 -9.47 -15.42
CA CYS A 89 -6.46 -9.02 -14.03
C CYS A 89 -6.59 -10.20 -13.05
N ILE A 90 -5.82 -10.12 -11.95
CA ILE A 90 -5.83 -11.09 -10.85
C ILE A 90 -6.46 -10.54 -9.56
N GLY A 91 -6.89 -9.28 -9.56
CA GLY A 91 -7.51 -8.66 -8.38
C GLY A 91 -6.54 -8.43 -7.20
N CYS A 92 -5.27 -8.12 -7.44
CA CYS A 92 -4.27 -7.88 -6.38
C CYS A 92 -4.41 -6.53 -5.65
N ARG A 93 -5.30 -5.65 -6.11
CA ARG A 93 -5.59 -4.32 -5.53
C ARG A 93 -4.41 -3.33 -5.47
N SER A 94 -3.21 -3.68 -5.93
CA SER A 94 -2.04 -2.79 -5.87
C SER A 94 -2.21 -1.50 -6.69
N CYS A 95 -2.92 -1.57 -7.81
CA CYS A 95 -3.21 -0.39 -8.64
C CYS A 95 -4.06 0.67 -7.92
N MET A 96 -4.90 0.25 -6.97
CA MET A 96 -5.72 1.16 -6.16
C MET A 96 -4.86 1.95 -5.17
N GLN A 97 -3.78 1.35 -4.66
CA GLN A 97 -2.79 2.03 -3.80
C GLN A 97 -1.83 2.94 -4.57
N ALA A 98 -1.55 2.59 -5.83
CA ALA A 98 -0.71 3.39 -6.70
C ALA A 98 -1.38 4.65 -7.23
N CYS A 99 -2.70 4.67 -7.34
CA CYS A 99 -3.42 5.80 -7.89
C CYS A 99 -3.46 6.98 -6.90
N PRO A 100 -2.91 8.15 -7.24
CA PRO A 100 -2.98 9.32 -6.36
C PRO A 100 -4.35 10.02 -6.36
N TYR A 101 -5.34 9.46 -7.06
CA TYR A 101 -6.68 10.04 -7.24
C TYR A 101 -7.80 9.12 -6.73
N ASP A 102 -7.45 7.97 -6.14
CA ASP A 102 -8.37 6.88 -5.76
C ASP A 102 -9.40 6.53 -6.87
N ALA A 103 -8.97 6.59 -8.13
CA ALA A 103 -9.86 6.45 -9.29
C ALA A 103 -10.07 4.98 -9.73
N LEU A 104 -9.60 4.01 -8.96
CA LEU A 104 -9.78 2.59 -9.22
C LEU A 104 -10.51 1.96 -8.04
N TYR A 105 -11.44 1.06 -8.34
CA TYR A 105 -12.15 0.23 -7.38
C TYR A 105 -11.99 -1.23 -7.73
N LEU A 106 -12.38 -2.13 -6.83
CA LEU A 106 -12.50 -3.56 -7.13
C LEU A 106 -13.98 -3.86 -7.35
N ASN A 107 -14.33 -4.35 -8.53
CA ASN A 107 -15.64 -4.92 -8.76
C ASN A 107 -15.68 -6.29 -8.07
N GLU A 108 -16.44 -6.38 -6.97
CA GLU A 108 -16.55 -7.59 -6.13
C GLU A 108 -17.22 -8.76 -6.87
N ASP A 109 -18.15 -8.49 -7.79
CA ASP A 109 -18.82 -9.54 -8.58
C ASP A 109 -17.84 -10.28 -9.49
N THR A 110 -16.88 -9.55 -10.05
CA THR A 110 -15.91 -10.08 -11.00
C THR A 110 -14.56 -10.41 -10.38
N GLY A 111 -14.24 -9.86 -9.21
CA GLY A 111 -12.91 -9.90 -8.60
C GLY A 111 -11.83 -9.14 -9.39
N THR A 112 -12.22 -8.15 -10.21
CA THR A 112 -11.29 -7.36 -11.03
C THR A 112 -11.25 -5.90 -10.62
N ALA A 113 -10.07 -5.29 -10.74
CA ALA A 113 -9.96 -3.85 -10.66
C ALA A 113 -10.69 -3.22 -11.85
N GLU A 114 -11.35 -2.09 -11.60
CA GLU A 114 -12.13 -1.34 -12.57
C GLU A 114 -11.85 0.16 -12.43
N LYS A 115 -12.06 0.89 -13.53
CA LYS A 115 -11.85 2.35 -13.61
C LYS A 115 -12.47 2.93 -14.87
N CYS A 116 -12.43 4.25 -15.02
CA CYS A 116 -12.66 4.87 -16.33
C CYS A 116 -11.61 4.38 -17.35
N HIS A 117 -12.08 3.91 -18.50
CA HIS A 117 -11.33 3.46 -19.68
C HIS A 117 -11.65 4.35 -20.88
N TYR A 118 -12.00 5.61 -20.64
CA TYR A 118 -12.33 6.60 -21.67
C TYR A 118 -13.51 6.19 -22.59
N CYS A 119 -14.33 5.21 -22.19
CA CYS A 119 -15.28 4.56 -23.08
C CYS A 119 -14.63 4.08 -24.40
N ALA A 120 -13.47 3.43 -24.32
CA ALA A 120 -12.69 2.97 -25.47
C ALA A 120 -13.53 2.28 -26.57
N HIS A 121 -14.46 1.41 -26.15
CA HIS A 121 -15.42 0.71 -27.03
C HIS A 121 -16.31 1.64 -27.88
N ARG A 122 -16.53 2.89 -27.44
CA ARG A 122 -17.26 3.92 -28.20
C ARG A 122 -16.32 4.71 -29.10
N THR A 123 -15.19 5.15 -28.56
CA THR A 123 -14.23 5.98 -29.31
C THR A 123 -13.61 5.24 -30.49
N GLU A 124 -13.47 3.92 -30.39
CA GLU A 124 -13.05 3.05 -31.51
C GLU A 124 -14.04 3.04 -32.67
N LEU A 125 -15.31 3.35 -32.42
CA LEU A 125 -16.36 3.50 -33.42
C LEU A 125 -16.57 4.96 -33.85
N GLY A 126 -15.68 5.87 -33.43
CA GLY A 126 -15.81 7.30 -33.70
C GLY A 126 -16.88 8.01 -32.88
N LEU A 127 -17.39 7.37 -31.82
CA LEU A 127 -18.40 7.96 -30.92
C LEU A 127 -17.74 8.60 -29.70
N GLU A 128 -18.33 9.68 -29.20
CA GLU A 128 -17.89 10.31 -27.95
C GLU A 128 -18.23 9.45 -26.72
N PRO A 129 -17.46 9.58 -25.62
CA PRO A 129 -17.77 8.91 -24.35
C PRO A 129 -19.18 9.24 -23.83
N ALA A 130 -19.86 8.27 -23.21
CA ALA A 130 -21.24 8.45 -22.74
C ALA A 130 -21.40 9.64 -21.77
N CYS A 131 -20.41 9.87 -20.92
CA CYS A 131 -20.41 11.00 -19.97
C CYS A 131 -20.31 12.38 -20.63
N VAL A 132 -19.81 12.46 -21.86
CA VAL A 132 -19.72 13.69 -22.68
C VAL A 132 -21.05 13.92 -23.36
N VAL A 133 -21.56 12.91 -24.07
CA VAL A 133 -22.82 12.97 -24.83
C VAL A 133 -24.00 13.38 -23.96
N VAL A 134 -24.07 12.89 -22.73
CA VAL A 134 -25.19 13.16 -21.82
C VAL A 134 -25.11 14.54 -21.14
N CYS A 135 -23.99 15.26 -21.24
CA CYS A 135 -23.79 16.50 -20.51
C CYS A 135 -24.60 17.64 -21.15
N PRO A 136 -25.68 18.14 -20.52
CA PRO A 136 -26.56 19.14 -21.15
C PRO A 136 -25.84 20.47 -21.41
N GLU A 137 -24.94 20.85 -20.50
CA GLU A 137 -24.19 22.11 -20.56
C GLU A 137 -22.86 21.98 -21.32
N ARG A 138 -22.53 20.79 -21.85
CA ARG A 138 -21.22 20.49 -22.46
C ARG A 138 -20.03 20.91 -21.58
N ALA A 139 -20.16 20.67 -20.27
CA ALA A 139 -19.11 20.96 -19.28
C ALA A 139 -17.96 19.94 -19.34
N ILE A 140 -18.17 18.78 -19.96
CA ILE A 140 -17.16 17.73 -20.10
C ILE A 140 -16.81 17.65 -21.59
N VAL A 141 -15.56 17.92 -21.93
CA VAL A 141 -15.04 17.84 -23.30
C VAL A 141 -14.01 16.72 -23.36
N ALA A 142 -14.16 15.83 -24.34
CA ALA A 142 -13.24 14.74 -24.62
C ALA A 142 -12.72 14.91 -26.05
N GLY A 143 -11.43 14.66 -26.25
CA GLY A 143 -10.85 14.75 -27.58
C GLY A 143 -9.35 14.52 -27.59
N ASP A 144 -8.78 14.68 -28.78
CA ASP A 144 -7.35 14.64 -29.02
C ASP A 144 -6.70 15.96 -28.65
N VAL A 145 -5.82 15.96 -27.65
CA VAL A 145 -5.12 17.17 -27.21
C VAL A 145 -3.97 17.55 -28.14
N SER A 146 -3.58 16.65 -29.05
CA SER A 146 -2.52 16.93 -30.04
C SER A 146 -3.04 17.59 -31.31
N ASP A 147 -4.37 17.65 -31.49
CA ASP A 147 -5.02 18.33 -32.60
C ASP A 147 -5.35 19.78 -32.20
N PRO A 148 -4.67 20.80 -32.74
CA PRO A 148 -4.91 22.20 -32.38
C PRO A 148 -6.30 22.72 -32.75
N GLU A 149 -6.96 22.09 -33.74
CA GLU A 149 -8.31 22.48 -34.17
C GLU A 149 -9.40 21.89 -33.28
N ALA A 150 -9.06 20.89 -32.44
CA ALA A 150 -10.01 20.27 -31.53
C ALA A 150 -10.42 21.23 -30.39
N GLU A 151 -11.70 21.17 -30.00
CA GLU A 151 -12.26 22.00 -28.91
C GLU A 151 -11.45 21.84 -27.61
N ILE A 152 -10.99 20.62 -27.31
CA ILE A 152 -10.20 20.33 -26.12
C ILE A 152 -8.86 21.08 -26.10
N ALA A 153 -8.14 21.14 -27.24
CA ALA A 153 -6.86 21.81 -27.33
C ALA A 153 -7.04 23.34 -27.22
N THR A 154 -8.08 23.85 -27.88
CA THR A 154 -8.46 25.27 -27.79
C THR A 154 -8.76 25.68 -26.35
N LEU A 155 -9.51 24.87 -25.59
CA LEU A 155 -9.82 25.16 -24.19
C LEU A 155 -8.59 25.12 -23.29
N ILE A 156 -7.67 24.18 -23.51
CA ILE A 156 -6.42 24.07 -22.74
C ILE A 156 -5.51 25.29 -22.98
N ASP A 157 -5.44 25.78 -24.22
CA ASP A 157 -4.58 26.91 -24.61
C ASP A 157 -5.17 28.26 -24.17
N GLN A 158 -6.47 28.45 -24.33
CA GLN A 158 -7.11 29.77 -24.13
C GLN A 158 -7.59 30.03 -22.70
N GLN A 159 -7.75 29.00 -21.88
CA GLN A 159 -8.31 29.14 -20.52
C GLN A 159 -7.26 28.79 -19.46
N PRO A 160 -7.27 29.46 -18.29
CA PRO A 160 -6.47 29.02 -17.16
C PRO A 160 -6.99 27.65 -16.69
N THR A 161 -6.13 26.64 -16.78
CA THR A 161 -6.44 25.27 -16.36
C THR A 161 -5.58 24.83 -15.18
N SER A 162 -6.17 24.00 -14.31
CA SER A 162 -5.46 23.31 -13.24
C SER A 162 -5.49 21.80 -13.43
N GLN A 163 -4.56 21.10 -12.79
CA GLN A 163 -4.48 19.64 -12.78
C GLN A 163 -4.30 19.14 -11.35
N ARG A 164 -4.83 17.96 -11.05
CA ARG A 164 -4.77 17.39 -9.71
C ARG A 164 -3.41 16.77 -9.41
N LYS A 165 -2.88 17.09 -8.22
CA LYS A 165 -1.70 16.49 -7.60
C LYS A 165 -0.47 16.44 -8.52
N VAL A 166 -0.13 17.58 -9.12
CA VAL A 166 1.01 17.72 -10.05
C VAL A 166 2.34 17.33 -9.41
N GLU A 167 2.47 17.50 -8.10
CA GLU A 167 3.63 17.11 -7.30
C GLU A 167 3.90 15.59 -7.30
N LYS A 168 2.93 14.76 -7.72
CA LYS A 168 3.13 13.31 -7.86
C LYS A 168 3.84 12.91 -9.15
N GLY A 169 4.07 13.85 -10.08
CA GLY A 169 4.80 13.61 -11.31
C GLY A 169 4.12 12.63 -12.29
N THR A 170 2.81 12.40 -12.13
CA THR A 170 2.03 11.47 -12.95
C THR A 170 1.68 12.03 -14.33
N LYS A 171 1.77 13.35 -14.51
CA LYS A 171 1.36 14.09 -15.73
C LYS A 171 -0.09 13.73 -16.11
N PRO A 172 -1.08 14.23 -15.35
CA PRO A 172 -2.50 13.99 -15.60
C PRO A 172 -2.93 14.44 -16.99
N ARG A 173 -3.95 13.80 -17.57
CA ARG A 173 -4.58 14.20 -18.83
C ARG A 173 -6.03 14.63 -18.64
N VAL A 174 -6.30 15.22 -17.48
CA VAL A 174 -7.56 15.87 -17.15
C VAL A 174 -7.22 17.28 -16.71
N TRP A 175 -7.76 18.26 -17.43
CA TRP A 175 -7.60 19.68 -17.18
C TRP A 175 -8.91 20.25 -16.67
N TYR A 176 -8.81 21.12 -15.68
CA TYR A 176 -9.96 21.72 -15.02
C TYR A 176 -9.96 23.23 -15.26
N VAL A 177 -11.00 23.76 -15.91
CA VAL A 177 -11.19 25.19 -16.08
C VAL A 177 -11.99 25.71 -14.89
N ASP A 178 -11.50 26.78 -14.26
CA ASP A 178 -12.13 27.51 -13.15
C ASP A 178 -12.62 26.61 -11.99
N ALA A 179 -11.84 25.59 -11.66
CA ALA A 179 -12.15 24.74 -10.51
C ALA A 179 -11.84 25.46 -9.20
N LEU A 180 -12.73 25.34 -8.22
CA LEU A 180 -12.40 25.66 -6.84
C LEU A 180 -11.28 24.70 -6.38
N GLU A 181 -10.09 25.24 -6.13
CA GLU A 181 -8.89 24.46 -5.79
C GLU A 181 -9.13 23.56 -4.56
N ASP A 182 -9.80 24.10 -3.54
CA ASP A 182 -10.17 23.33 -2.36
C ASP A 182 -11.00 22.09 -2.72
N ALA A 183 -11.92 22.19 -3.69
CA ALA A 183 -12.75 21.05 -4.10
C ALA A 183 -11.99 19.97 -4.88
N LEU A 184 -10.80 20.28 -5.42
CA LEU A 184 -9.92 19.32 -6.08
C LEU A 184 -9.02 18.55 -5.08
N ILE A 185 -8.87 19.07 -3.87
CA ILE A 185 -8.04 18.52 -2.79
C ILE A 185 -8.94 17.82 -1.77
N PRO A 186 -8.93 16.48 -1.70
CA PRO A 186 -9.73 15.73 -0.73
C PRO A 186 -9.39 16.10 0.72
N GLY A 187 -10.42 16.15 1.58
CA GLY A 187 -10.27 16.50 2.99
C GLY A 187 -9.88 17.96 3.27
N SER A 188 -10.00 18.85 2.28
CA SER A 188 -9.92 20.31 2.44
C SER A 188 -11.19 20.92 3.04
N ALA A 189 -12.33 20.28 2.79
CA ALA A 189 -13.65 20.70 3.22
C ALA A 189 -14.16 19.86 4.39
N THR A 190 -14.99 20.48 5.21
CA THR A 190 -15.66 19.85 6.35
C THR A 190 -16.61 18.78 5.87
N GLU A 191 -16.47 17.55 6.39
CA GLU A 191 -17.41 16.47 6.12
C GLU A 191 -18.58 16.60 7.12
N PRO A 192 -19.80 16.93 6.69
CA PRO A 192 -20.93 17.06 7.58
C PRO A 192 -21.37 15.67 8.10
N PRO A 193 -22.05 15.59 9.26
CA PRO A 193 -22.54 14.32 9.79
C PRO A 193 -23.53 13.62 8.85
N GLN A 194 -24.24 14.40 8.03
CA GLN A 194 -25.17 13.93 7.01
C GLN A 194 -24.96 14.76 5.74
N TYR A 195 -25.01 14.12 4.57
CA TYR A 195 -25.02 14.81 3.28
C TYR A 195 -26.44 15.09 2.85
N ILE A 196 -26.61 16.03 1.91
CA ILE A 196 -27.94 16.49 1.48
C ILE A 196 -28.79 15.32 0.96
N TRP A 197 -28.18 14.37 0.23
CA TRP A 197 -28.90 13.29 -0.49
C TRP A 197 -28.41 11.87 -0.16
N SER A 198 -27.56 11.71 0.86
CA SER A 198 -27.03 10.39 1.23
C SER A 198 -26.58 10.32 2.68
N ASP A 199 -27.05 9.31 3.41
CA ASP A 199 -26.38 8.89 4.64
C ASP A 199 -25.09 8.15 4.25
N ARG A 200 -23.92 8.71 4.58
CA ARG A 200 -22.66 7.95 4.48
C ARG A 200 -22.73 6.84 5.55
N PRO A 201 -22.49 5.56 5.20
CA PRO A 201 -22.26 4.54 6.20
C PRO A 201 -21.06 4.96 7.06
N THR A 202 -21.23 4.99 8.38
CA THR A 202 -20.17 5.25 9.34
C THR A 202 -19.11 4.14 9.28
N PRO A 203 -17.81 4.47 9.42
CA PRO A 203 -17.28 5.68 10.06
C PRO A 203 -16.80 6.77 9.08
N GLN A 204 -16.94 8.04 9.47
CA GLN A 204 -16.29 9.15 8.79
C GLN A 204 -14.76 9.05 8.86
N PRO A 205 -14.02 9.59 7.86
CA PRO A 205 -12.57 9.65 7.94
C PRO A 205 -12.15 10.40 9.20
N THR A 206 -11.22 9.84 9.97
CA THR A 206 -10.67 10.54 11.13
C THR A 206 -9.88 11.75 10.63
N VAL A 207 -10.20 12.94 11.11
CA VAL A 207 -9.43 14.15 10.83
C VAL A 207 -8.45 14.34 11.99
N PRO A 208 -7.14 14.20 11.77
CA PRO A 208 -6.15 14.44 12.82
C PRO A 208 -6.09 15.93 13.17
N ALA A 209 -5.73 16.22 14.42
CA ALA A 209 -5.61 17.59 14.91
C ALA A 209 -4.58 18.40 14.08
N GLY A 210 -4.91 19.65 13.77
CA GLY A 210 -4.11 20.54 12.92
C GLY A 210 -4.38 20.38 11.41
N PHE A 211 -5.30 19.49 11.02
CA PHE A 211 -5.78 19.31 9.65
C PHE A 211 -7.27 19.61 9.51
N GLU A 212 -7.83 20.35 10.47
CA GLU A 212 -9.23 20.75 10.45
C GLU A 212 -9.50 21.61 9.20
N PRO A 213 -10.52 21.26 8.42
CA PRO A 213 -10.93 22.06 7.28
C PRO A 213 -11.50 23.42 7.73
N PRO A 214 -11.50 24.44 6.86
CA PRO A 214 -12.15 25.72 7.14
C PRO A 214 -13.64 25.55 7.45
N ALA A 215 -14.14 26.32 8.41
CA ALA A 215 -15.55 26.23 8.84
C ALA A 215 -16.54 26.73 7.76
N ASP A 216 -16.08 27.58 6.84
CA ASP A 216 -16.85 28.13 5.73
C ASP A 216 -16.79 27.25 4.47
N LEU A 217 -16.23 26.04 4.57
CA LEU A 217 -16.10 25.11 3.45
C LEU A 217 -16.64 23.72 3.85
N VAL A 218 -17.76 23.32 3.25
CA VAL A 218 -18.48 22.10 3.62
C VAL A 218 -18.69 21.22 2.39
N ASN A 219 -18.37 19.93 2.49
CA ASN A 219 -18.73 18.94 1.47
C ASN A 219 -20.22 18.62 1.58
N SER A 220 -20.97 18.93 0.54
CA SER A 220 -22.42 18.70 0.53
C SER A 220 -22.82 17.37 -0.11
N LEU A 221 -21.92 16.79 -0.92
CA LEU A 221 -22.04 15.45 -1.49
C LEU A 221 -20.65 14.97 -1.94
N ASP A 222 -20.28 13.75 -1.56
CA ASP A 222 -19.05 13.10 -2.04
C ASP A 222 -19.19 11.58 -2.06
N VAL A 223 -18.32 10.92 -2.81
CA VAL A 223 -18.23 9.45 -2.87
C VAL A 223 -17.09 9.00 -1.96
N GLY A 224 -17.37 8.15 -0.98
CA GLY A 224 -16.33 7.55 -0.14
C GLY A 224 -15.67 6.36 -0.82
N HIS A 225 -14.35 6.25 -0.71
CA HIS A 225 -13.61 5.04 -1.06
C HIS A 225 -13.12 4.36 0.22
N PRO A 226 -13.48 3.09 0.47
CA PRO A 226 -13.04 2.39 1.66
C PRO A 226 -11.53 2.05 1.57
N PRO A 227 -10.84 1.90 2.71
CA PRO A 227 -9.49 1.35 2.73
C PRO A 227 -9.45 -0.01 2.04
N VAL A 228 -8.57 -0.12 1.07
CA VAL A 228 -8.56 -1.25 0.13
C VAL A 228 -7.83 -2.46 0.71
N TRP A 229 -6.75 -2.22 1.44
CA TRP A 229 -6.03 -3.32 2.05
C TRP A 229 -6.34 -3.42 3.54
N GLY A 230 -6.91 -4.57 3.90
CA GLY A 230 -7.23 -4.90 5.27
C GLY A 230 -6.12 -5.67 5.97
N TRP A 231 -6.54 -6.71 6.71
CA TRP A 231 -5.66 -7.45 7.59
C TRP A 231 -4.61 -8.32 6.88
N HIS A 232 -4.86 -8.67 5.62
CA HIS A 232 -3.97 -9.52 4.83
C HIS A 232 -2.55 -8.94 4.77
N ILE A 233 -2.39 -7.64 4.48
CA ILE A 233 -1.06 -7.04 4.23
C ILE A 233 -0.14 -7.11 5.43
N TRP A 234 -0.58 -6.58 6.57
CA TRP A 234 0.26 -6.59 7.76
C TRP A 234 0.50 -8.03 8.24
N SER A 235 -0.44 -8.96 8.01
CA SER A 235 -0.24 -10.37 8.37
C SER A 235 0.84 -11.06 7.52
N TYR A 236 0.88 -10.80 6.22
CA TYR A 236 1.94 -11.36 5.38
C TYR A 236 3.26 -10.60 5.49
N LEU A 237 3.27 -9.31 5.87
CA LEU A 237 4.50 -8.60 6.24
C LEU A 237 5.16 -9.26 7.45
N VAL A 238 4.38 -9.54 8.48
CA VAL A 238 4.85 -10.19 9.71
C VAL A 238 5.35 -11.61 9.43
N THR A 239 4.55 -12.46 8.81
CA THR A 239 4.95 -13.86 8.55
C THR A 239 6.19 -13.94 7.67
N LYS A 240 6.28 -13.11 6.63
CA LYS A 240 7.45 -13.02 5.77
C LYS A 240 8.69 -12.52 6.51
N ASN A 241 8.54 -11.51 7.38
CA ASN A 241 9.64 -10.97 8.18
C ASN A 241 10.13 -11.98 9.22
N ILE A 242 9.27 -12.83 9.78
CA ILE A 242 9.69 -13.97 10.60
C ILE A 242 10.52 -14.94 9.75
N ALA A 243 10.02 -15.37 8.59
CA ALA A 243 10.71 -16.33 7.73
C ALA A 243 12.10 -15.82 7.29
N ALA A 244 12.14 -14.61 6.72
CA ALA A 244 13.37 -13.96 6.29
C ALA A 244 14.30 -13.65 7.47
N GLY A 245 13.76 -13.17 8.59
CA GLY A 245 14.51 -12.83 9.80
C GLY A 245 15.31 -14.00 10.35
N VAL A 246 14.70 -15.18 10.41
CA VAL A 246 15.38 -16.40 10.87
C VAL A 246 16.56 -16.76 9.96
N MET A 247 16.38 -16.64 8.64
CA MET A 247 17.43 -16.91 7.65
C MET A 247 18.50 -15.82 7.58
N LEU A 248 18.18 -14.57 7.93
CA LEU A 248 19.17 -13.51 8.08
C LEU A 248 20.18 -13.82 9.20
N LEU A 249 19.74 -14.53 10.25
CA LEU A 249 20.57 -14.84 11.41
C LEU A 249 21.17 -16.25 11.38
N ALA A 250 20.57 -17.18 10.64
CA ALA A 250 21.02 -18.57 10.51
C ALA A 250 22.52 -18.77 10.20
N PRO A 251 23.15 -18.09 9.22
CA PRO A 251 24.57 -18.29 8.93
C PRO A 251 25.48 -17.87 10.09
N PHE A 252 25.13 -16.79 10.81
CA PHE A 252 25.88 -16.33 11.98
C PHE A 252 25.73 -17.28 13.17
N LEU A 253 24.53 -17.83 13.35
CA LEU A 253 24.26 -18.86 14.34
C LEU A 253 25.09 -20.14 14.06
N ALA A 254 25.29 -20.50 12.79
CA ALA A 254 26.17 -21.61 12.41
C ALA A 254 27.65 -21.29 12.68
N MET A 255 28.10 -20.10 12.28
CA MET A 255 29.50 -19.66 12.42
C MET A 255 29.98 -19.57 13.87
N LEU A 256 29.12 -19.19 14.81
CA LEU A 256 29.47 -19.09 16.23
C LEU A 256 29.74 -20.46 16.89
N GLY A 257 29.74 -21.56 16.14
CA GLY A 257 30.11 -22.89 16.64
C GLY A 257 29.17 -23.41 17.72
N VAL A 258 27.98 -22.82 17.84
CA VAL A 258 26.95 -23.22 18.82
C VAL A 258 26.19 -24.47 18.31
N SER A 259 26.88 -25.37 17.61
CA SER A 259 26.44 -26.73 17.30
C SER A 259 26.57 -27.56 18.58
N THR A 260 25.57 -27.51 19.45
CA THR A 260 25.50 -28.44 20.58
C THR A 260 25.13 -29.84 20.07
N PRO A 261 25.84 -30.90 20.49
CA PRO A 261 25.54 -32.29 20.13
C PRO A 261 24.16 -32.78 20.62
N GLN A 262 23.50 -32.05 21.53
CA GLN A 262 22.28 -32.51 22.21
C GLN A 262 20.95 -32.31 21.45
N ALA A 263 20.90 -31.68 20.27
CA ALA A 263 19.64 -31.58 19.53
C ALA A 263 19.84 -31.55 18.01
N GLN A 264 19.73 -32.72 17.36
CA GLN A 264 19.63 -32.84 15.89
C GLN A 264 18.59 -31.86 15.28
N TRP A 265 17.52 -31.58 16.03
CA TRP A 265 16.45 -30.64 15.65
C TRP A 265 16.88 -29.16 15.62
N ALA A 266 17.83 -28.75 16.47
CA ALA A 266 18.26 -27.35 16.56
C ALA A 266 19.03 -26.91 15.31
N GLY A 267 19.68 -27.84 14.62
CA GLY A 267 20.42 -27.58 13.38
C GLY A 267 19.51 -27.28 12.17
N VAL A 268 18.32 -27.88 12.11
CA VAL A 268 17.34 -27.74 11.01
C VAL A 268 16.18 -26.79 11.34
N ALA A 269 16.01 -26.42 12.61
CA ALA A 269 14.92 -25.55 13.06
C ALA A 269 14.83 -24.21 12.31
N PRO A 270 15.94 -23.50 11.99
CA PRO A 270 15.87 -22.26 11.22
C PRO A 270 15.14 -22.45 9.89
N GLU A 271 15.53 -23.47 9.10
CA GLU A 271 14.93 -23.77 7.81
C GLU A 271 13.47 -24.18 7.94
N LEU A 272 13.12 -25.01 8.94
CA LEU A 272 11.73 -25.43 9.17
C LEU A 272 10.82 -24.26 9.49
N VAL A 273 11.26 -23.35 10.38
CA VAL A 273 10.50 -22.13 10.72
C VAL A 273 10.37 -21.23 9.50
N ALA A 274 11.46 -21.02 8.75
CA ALA A 274 11.44 -20.18 7.55
C ALA A 274 10.49 -20.74 6.48
N LEU A 275 10.54 -22.05 6.22
CA LEU A 275 9.65 -22.71 5.24
C LEU A 275 8.19 -22.71 5.68
N PHE A 276 7.91 -22.88 6.98
CA PHE A 276 6.56 -22.77 7.50
C PHE A 276 6.00 -21.36 7.26
N PHE A 277 6.71 -20.34 7.70
CA PHE A 277 6.21 -18.96 7.61
C PHE A 277 6.18 -18.43 6.17
N VAL A 278 7.13 -18.80 5.30
CA VAL A 278 7.05 -18.43 3.87
C VAL A 278 5.90 -19.17 3.17
N GLY A 279 5.59 -20.41 3.59
CA GLY A 279 4.40 -21.13 3.14
C GLY A 279 3.10 -20.44 3.54
N VAL A 280 3.02 -19.99 4.80
CA VAL A 280 1.89 -19.17 5.30
C VAL A 280 1.79 -17.86 4.52
N THR A 281 2.91 -17.16 4.30
CA THR A 281 2.95 -15.94 3.46
C THR A 281 2.42 -16.23 2.04
N GLY A 282 2.88 -17.32 1.41
CA GLY A 282 2.42 -17.72 0.08
C GLY A 282 0.92 -17.99 0.03
N PHE A 283 0.38 -18.71 1.01
CA PHE A 283 -1.05 -18.95 1.13
C PHE A 283 -1.84 -17.64 1.29
N LEU A 284 -1.41 -16.76 2.21
CA LEU A 284 -2.06 -15.46 2.45
C LEU A 284 -2.04 -14.58 1.19
N LEU A 285 -0.93 -14.56 0.45
CA LEU A 285 -0.81 -13.79 -0.79
C LEU A 285 -1.77 -14.28 -1.87
N VAL A 286 -1.95 -15.61 -2.02
CA VAL A 286 -2.89 -16.17 -3.00
C VAL A 286 -4.33 -15.94 -2.55
N HIS A 287 -4.62 -16.11 -1.25
CA HIS A 287 -5.96 -15.90 -0.68
C HIS A 287 -6.43 -14.44 -0.78
N ASP A 288 -5.52 -13.46 -0.65
CA ASP A 288 -5.86 -12.04 -0.77
C ASP A 288 -6.25 -11.64 -2.20
N LEU A 289 -5.92 -12.43 -3.24
CA LEU A 289 -6.27 -12.09 -4.62
C LEU A 289 -7.78 -12.13 -4.85
N GLY A 290 -8.32 -11.14 -5.58
CA GLY A 290 -9.70 -11.21 -6.07
C GLY A 290 -9.97 -12.39 -7.02
N ARG A 291 -8.93 -12.92 -7.68
CA ARG A 291 -9.01 -14.12 -8.53
C ARG A 291 -7.89 -15.11 -8.19
N PRO A 292 -7.99 -15.87 -7.08
CA PRO A 292 -6.92 -16.73 -6.59
C PRO A 292 -6.53 -17.82 -7.60
N ALA A 293 -7.50 -18.36 -8.37
CA ALA A 293 -7.25 -19.34 -9.42
C ALA A 293 -6.31 -18.86 -10.54
N ARG A 294 -6.08 -17.55 -10.66
CA ARG A 294 -5.22 -16.94 -11.69
C ARG A 294 -3.83 -16.56 -11.17
N PHE A 295 -3.44 -16.96 -9.96
CA PHE A 295 -2.16 -16.56 -9.36
C PHE A 295 -0.93 -16.86 -10.24
N LEU A 296 -0.97 -17.97 -10.99
CA LEU A 296 0.12 -18.35 -11.91
C LEU A 296 0.41 -17.31 -13.00
N LYS A 297 -0.54 -16.41 -13.32
CA LYS A 297 -0.31 -15.31 -14.27
C LYS A 297 0.80 -14.36 -13.82
N ILE A 298 1.06 -14.25 -12.51
CA ILE A 298 2.18 -13.48 -11.96
C ILE A 298 3.51 -14.04 -12.46
N LEU A 299 3.62 -15.36 -12.61
CA LEU A 299 4.83 -16.05 -13.04
C LEU A 299 4.89 -16.24 -14.56
N LEU A 300 3.76 -16.54 -15.20
CA LEU A 300 3.69 -16.88 -16.63
C LEU A 300 3.61 -15.64 -17.54
N THR A 301 3.00 -14.55 -17.08
CA THR A 301 2.85 -13.29 -17.85
C THR A 301 3.29 -12.07 -17.03
N PRO A 302 4.55 -12.03 -16.55
CA PRO A 302 5.00 -11.03 -15.59
C PRO A 302 5.18 -9.64 -16.23
N ASN A 303 4.84 -8.61 -15.46
CA ASN A 303 5.38 -7.27 -15.65
C ASN A 303 6.67 -7.10 -14.82
N PRO A 304 7.87 -7.11 -15.43
CA PRO A 304 9.13 -7.01 -14.71
C PRO A 304 9.34 -5.63 -14.05
N ARG A 305 8.52 -4.62 -14.35
CA ARG A 305 8.58 -3.32 -13.67
C ARG A 305 7.87 -3.34 -12.32
N SER A 306 6.93 -4.26 -12.10
CA SER A 306 6.21 -4.38 -10.82
C SER A 306 7.09 -5.03 -9.75
N TRP A 307 7.22 -4.37 -8.61
CA TRP A 307 7.90 -4.95 -7.44
C TRP A 307 7.11 -6.08 -6.78
N LEU A 308 5.82 -6.25 -7.12
CA LEU A 308 5.05 -7.42 -6.72
C LEU A 308 5.58 -8.68 -7.41
N VAL A 309 5.90 -8.58 -8.71
CA VAL A 309 6.50 -9.69 -9.48
C VAL A 309 7.91 -9.99 -8.99
N LYS A 310 8.75 -8.96 -8.85
CA LYS A 310 10.11 -9.13 -8.33
C LYS A 310 10.12 -9.73 -6.92
N GLY A 311 9.17 -9.31 -6.08
CA GLY A 311 8.95 -9.89 -4.75
C GLY A 311 8.55 -11.36 -4.80
N ALA A 312 7.65 -11.74 -5.71
CA ALA A 312 7.29 -13.14 -5.90
C ALA A 312 8.49 -14.00 -6.33
N TRP A 313 9.34 -13.50 -7.24
CA TRP A 313 10.58 -14.18 -7.63
C TRP A 313 11.57 -14.29 -6.47
N ALA A 314 11.73 -13.22 -5.68
CA ALA A 314 12.59 -13.22 -4.51
C ALA A 314 12.14 -14.25 -3.47
N LEU A 315 10.82 -14.31 -3.17
CA LEU A 315 10.26 -15.28 -2.24
C LEU A 315 10.39 -16.73 -2.73
N ALA A 316 10.19 -16.95 -4.04
CA ALA A 316 10.36 -18.27 -4.63
C ALA A 316 11.82 -18.74 -4.56
N ALA A 317 12.77 -17.86 -4.91
CA ALA A 317 14.21 -18.16 -4.81
C ALA A 317 14.63 -18.41 -3.35
N PHE A 318 14.19 -17.54 -2.43
CA PHE A 318 14.40 -17.69 -1.00
C PHE A 318 13.88 -19.05 -0.48
N GLY A 319 12.64 -19.41 -0.82
CA GLY A 319 12.05 -20.69 -0.45
C GLY A 319 12.84 -21.87 -1.02
N LEU A 320 13.19 -21.84 -2.30
CA LEU A 320 13.94 -22.91 -2.98
C LEU A 320 15.31 -23.15 -2.35
N VAL A 321 16.09 -22.09 -2.11
CA VAL A 321 17.41 -22.21 -1.47
C VAL A 321 17.28 -22.69 -0.02
N THR A 322 16.27 -22.23 0.70
CA THR A 322 15.98 -22.71 2.07
C THR A 322 15.63 -24.19 2.08
N THR A 323 14.80 -24.67 1.14
CA THR A 323 14.48 -26.09 0.98
C THR A 323 15.73 -26.91 0.64
N ALA A 324 16.56 -26.44 -0.28
CA ALA A 324 17.82 -27.11 -0.62
C ALA A 324 18.76 -27.20 0.60
N SER A 325 18.88 -26.12 1.39
CA SER A 325 19.65 -26.12 2.65
C SER A 325 19.13 -27.17 3.63
N LEU A 326 17.81 -27.23 3.83
CA LEU A 326 17.19 -28.22 4.71
C LEU A 326 17.48 -29.65 4.26
N VAL A 327 17.27 -29.93 2.98
CA VAL A 327 17.46 -31.27 2.40
C VAL A 327 18.92 -31.72 2.57
N LEU A 328 19.90 -30.89 2.21
CA LEU A 328 21.31 -31.23 2.35
C LEU A 328 21.69 -31.52 3.82
N ARG A 329 21.16 -30.72 4.76
CA ARG A 329 21.37 -30.95 6.19
C ARG A 329 20.74 -32.25 6.69
N MET A 330 19.55 -32.60 6.19
CA MET A 330 18.91 -33.89 6.52
C MET A 330 19.70 -35.10 5.99
N PHE A 331 20.46 -34.94 4.91
CA PHE A 331 21.36 -35.96 4.36
C PHE A 331 22.78 -35.93 4.96
N GLY A 332 23.05 -35.05 5.93
CA GLY A 332 24.34 -34.96 6.64
C GLY A 332 25.40 -34.09 5.96
N ASP A 333 25.08 -33.39 4.87
CA ASP A 333 26.00 -32.44 4.24
C ASP A 333 25.85 -31.03 4.85
N GLU A 334 26.41 -30.87 6.06
CA GLU A 334 26.34 -29.61 6.81
C GLU A 334 27.15 -28.49 6.16
N ALA A 335 28.30 -28.81 5.56
CA ALA A 335 29.18 -27.82 4.96
C ALA A 335 28.52 -27.13 3.76
N THR A 336 27.89 -27.89 2.86
CA THR A 336 27.17 -27.32 1.73
C THR A 336 25.89 -26.61 2.18
N SER A 337 25.19 -27.14 3.20
CA SER A 337 24.03 -26.45 3.79
C SER A 337 24.40 -25.09 4.38
N ASP A 338 25.51 -24.98 5.11
CA ASP A 338 25.98 -23.70 5.66
C ASP A 338 26.40 -22.72 4.55
N LEU A 339 27.00 -23.21 3.47
CA LEU A 339 27.25 -22.39 2.28
C LEU A 339 25.94 -21.86 1.68
N LEU A 340 24.90 -22.70 1.57
CA LEU A 340 23.58 -22.27 1.10
C LEU A 340 22.95 -21.22 2.02
N ARG A 341 23.17 -21.26 3.34
CA ARG A 341 22.71 -20.20 4.26
C ARG A 341 23.34 -18.85 3.94
N TRP A 342 24.64 -18.82 3.62
CA TRP A 342 25.31 -17.59 3.17
C TRP A 342 24.80 -17.09 1.83
N ILE A 343 24.53 -17.99 0.88
CA ILE A 343 23.91 -17.65 -0.41
C ILE A 343 22.48 -17.14 -0.22
N ASN A 344 21.75 -17.68 0.76
CA ASN A 344 20.38 -17.27 1.07
C ASN A 344 20.30 -15.95 1.84
N LEU A 345 21.38 -15.50 2.49
CA LEU A 345 21.42 -14.24 3.24
C LEU A 345 20.93 -13.02 2.42
N PRO A 346 21.45 -12.74 1.20
CA PRO A 346 20.92 -11.66 0.36
C PRO A 346 19.48 -11.92 -0.10
N LEU A 347 19.08 -13.17 -0.34
CA LEU A 347 17.71 -13.51 -0.70
C LEU A 347 16.74 -13.27 0.46
N ALA A 348 17.14 -13.55 1.70
CA ALA A 348 16.38 -13.23 2.91
C ALA A 348 16.26 -11.72 3.10
N GLY A 349 17.35 -10.97 2.89
CA GLY A 349 17.32 -9.50 2.87
C GLY A 349 16.35 -8.96 1.82
N LEU A 350 16.38 -9.50 0.60
CA LEU A 350 15.44 -9.14 -0.45
C LEU A 350 14.00 -9.57 -0.12
N ALA A 351 13.79 -10.78 0.39
CA ALA A 351 12.48 -11.30 0.79
C ALA A 351 11.82 -10.40 1.85
N SER A 352 12.55 -9.93 2.85
CA SER A 352 12.03 -8.93 3.79
C SER A 352 11.88 -7.55 3.16
N GLY A 353 12.92 -7.06 2.47
CA GLY A 353 13.03 -5.67 2.05
C GLY A 353 12.29 -5.28 0.76
N TYR A 354 11.96 -6.22 -0.13
CA TYR A 354 11.36 -5.88 -1.45
C TYR A 354 10.06 -5.08 -1.31
N THR A 355 9.35 -5.27 -0.20
CA THR A 355 8.07 -4.61 0.04
C THR A 355 8.23 -3.10 0.23
N ALA A 356 9.39 -2.61 0.68
CA ALA A 356 9.68 -1.17 0.68
C ALA A 356 9.56 -0.57 -0.73
N PHE A 357 10.08 -1.29 -1.73
CA PHE A 357 10.02 -0.83 -3.11
C PHE A 357 8.62 -0.99 -3.73
N LEU A 358 7.85 -2.02 -3.33
CA LEU A 358 6.44 -2.13 -3.68
C LEU A 358 5.63 -0.93 -3.15
N PHE A 359 5.90 -0.55 -1.91
CA PHE A 359 5.33 0.62 -1.27
C PHE A 359 5.76 1.94 -1.95
N TRP A 360 6.99 2.03 -2.46
CA TRP A 360 7.41 3.17 -3.29
C TRP A 360 6.66 3.31 -4.63
N GLN A 361 6.13 2.21 -5.18
CA GLN A 361 5.24 2.27 -6.35
C GLN A 361 3.83 2.76 -5.99
N CYS A 362 3.48 2.82 -4.70
CA CYS A 362 2.21 3.35 -4.22
C CYS A 362 2.23 4.89 -4.16
N ARG A 363 2.39 5.55 -5.32
CA ARG A 363 2.56 7.01 -5.45
C ARG A 363 1.44 7.85 -4.82
N GLY A 364 0.26 7.27 -4.58
CA GLY A 364 -0.82 7.96 -3.86
C GLY A 364 -0.63 8.04 -2.35
N ARG A 365 0.25 7.22 -1.76
CA ARG A 365 0.32 6.98 -0.31
C ARG A 365 1.65 7.47 0.23
N ASP A 366 1.69 8.75 0.58
CA ASP A 366 2.94 9.45 0.90
C ASP A 366 3.69 8.90 2.10
N LEU A 367 2.98 8.38 3.10
CA LEU A 367 3.58 7.74 4.27
C LEU A 367 4.55 6.61 3.88
N TRP A 368 4.25 5.94 2.77
CA TRP A 368 4.99 4.77 2.30
C TRP A 368 6.15 5.11 1.37
N LEU A 369 6.29 6.38 0.98
CA LEU A 369 7.37 6.85 0.11
C LEU A 369 8.67 7.20 0.88
N GLY A 370 8.71 6.93 2.20
CA GLY A 370 9.88 7.13 3.04
C GLY A 370 11.09 6.34 2.56
N LYS A 371 12.26 6.99 2.50
CA LYS A 371 13.53 6.38 2.03
C LYS A 371 14.11 5.37 3.03
N ASP A 372 13.74 5.54 4.28
CA ASP A 372 14.10 4.76 5.45
C ASP A 372 13.32 3.44 5.57
N LEU A 373 12.25 3.26 4.81
CA LEU A 373 11.37 2.09 4.88
C LEU A 373 12.10 0.76 4.69
N LEU A 374 13.07 0.71 3.77
CA LEU A 374 13.88 -0.51 3.55
C LEU A 374 14.66 -0.90 4.81
N VAL A 375 15.34 0.08 5.43
CA VAL A 375 16.13 -0.15 6.64
C VAL A 375 15.22 -0.61 7.77
N HIS A 376 14.06 0.05 7.91
CA HIS A 376 13.09 -0.30 8.92
C HIS A 376 12.60 -1.76 8.79
N LEU A 377 12.19 -2.19 7.59
CA LEU A 377 11.74 -3.57 7.35
C LEU A 377 12.83 -4.61 7.65
N LEU A 378 14.09 -4.32 7.27
CA LEU A 378 15.21 -5.21 7.56
C LEU A 378 15.49 -5.31 9.07
N VAL A 379 15.42 -4.20 9.79
CA VAL A 379 15.60 -4.15 11.25
C VAL A 379 14.46 -4.87 11.98
N MET A 380 13.23 -4.78 11.47
CA MET A 380 12.09 -5.55 11.97
C MET A 380 12.23 -7.05 11.72
N ALA A 381 12.66 -7.46 10.51
CA ALA A 381 12.93 -8.86 10.22
C ALA A 381 14.05 -9.42 11.10
N ALA A 382 15.16 -8.69 11.27
CA ALA A 382 16.22 -9.07 12.18
C ALA A 382 15.70 -9.24 13.61
N MET A 383 14.83 -8.33 14.09
CA MET A 383 14.21 -8.43 15.41
C MET A 383 13.36 -9.71 15.54
N MET A 384 12.45 -9.98 14.60
CA MET A 384 11.63 -11.19 14.60
C MET A 384 12.48 -12.47 14.51
N GLY A 385 13.54 -12.45 13.70
CA GLY A 385 14.52 -13.54 13.64
C GLY A 385 15.24 -13.75 14.96
N SER A 386 15.59 -12.68 15.67
CA SER A 386 16.28 -12.74 16.96
C SER A 386 15.38 -13.35 18.05
N SER A 387 14.07 -13.09 18.00
CA SER A 387 13.08 -13.72 18.87
C SER A 387 13.06 -15.24 18.67
N VAL A 388 13.05 -15.70 17.41
CA VAL A 388 13.12 -17.14 17.13
C VAL A 388 14.46 -17.73 17.57
N ALA A 389 15.58 -17.05 17.30
CA ALA A 389 16.91 -17.51 17.72
C ALA A 389 17.02 -17.66 19.25
N LEU A 390 16.44 -16.72 20.01
CA LEU A 390 16.40 -16.74 21.48
C LEU A 390 15.58 -17.93 22.02
N LEU A 391 14.47 -18.29 21.34
CA LEU A 391 13.67 -19.47 21.69
C LEU A 391 14.41 -20.78 21.39
N LEU A 392 15.07 -20.87 20.23
CA LEU A 392 15.73 -22.10 19.78
C LEU A 392 16.98 -22.45 20.59
N ARG A 393 17.77 -21.46 21.01
CA ARG A 393 19.06 -21.71 21.66
C ARG A 393 19.15 -21.30 23.11
N GLY A 394 18.18 -20.54 23.60
CA GLY A 394 18.24 -19.99 24.94
C GLY A 394 19.46 -19.11 25.18
N GLY A 395 19.67 -18.84 26.45
CA GLY A 395 20.53 -17.79 26.91
C GLY A 395 22.02 -18.11 26.98
N THR A 396 22.70 -18.39 25.86
CA THR A 396 24.16 -18.50 25.90
C THR A 396 24.77 -17.14 26.32
N ASP A 397 25.54 -17.11 27.41
CA ASP A 397 26.13 -15.89 27.98
C ASP A 397 27.38 -15.37 27.21
N ALA A 398 27.47 -15.71 25.93
CA ALA A 398 28.49 -15.14 25.06
C ALA A 398 28.22 -13.63 24.87
N LEU A 399 29.29 -12.82 24.91
CA LEU A 399 29.24 -11.37 24.70
C LEU A 399 28.49 -10.99 23.40
N ILE A 400 28.59 -11.85 22.38
CA ILE A 400 27.85 -11.78 21.11
C ILE A 400 26.99 -13.05 20.99
N GLY A 401 25.82 -13.05 21.64
CA GLY A 401 24.86 -14.15 21.62
C GLY A 401 23.43 -13.71 21.29
N PRO A 402 22.48 -14.66 21.13
CA PRO A 402 21.08 -14.36 20.82
C PRO A 402 20.42 -13.38 21.81
N LYS A 403 20.76 -13.46 23.11
CA LYS A 403 20.34 -12.52 24.16
C LYS A 403 20.74 -11.08 23.83
N THR A 404 22.04 -10.83 23.63
CA THR A 404 22.58 -9.49 23.35
C THR A 404 22.00 -8.92 22.06
N LEU A 405 21.93 -9.74 21.00
CA LEU A 405 21.37 -9.33 19.72
C LEU A 405 19.88 -8.93 19.85
N PHE A 406 19.08 -9.73 20.56
CA PHE A 406 17.68 -9.43 20.83
C PHE A 406 17.53 -8.08 21.56
N VAL A 407 18.30 -7.86 22.63
CA VAL A 407 18.23 -6.62 23.43
C VAL A 407 18.60 -5.40 22.58
N ILE A 408 19.67 -5.49 21.78
CA ILE A 408 20.10 -4.41 20.89
C ILE A 408 19.00 -4.11 19.85
N LEU A 409 18.49 -5.13 19.16
CA LEU A 409 17.47 -4.94 18.13
C LEU A 409 16.15 -4.42 18.72
N ALA A 410 15.77 -4.84 19.92
CA ALA A 410 14.58 -4.34 20.62
C ALA A 410 14.75 -2.85 20.96
N ALA A 411 15.92 -2.46 21.48
CA ALA A 411 16.25 -1.07 21.76
C ALA A 411 16.30 -0.20 20.49
N LEU A 412 16.89 -0.71 19.39
CA LEU A 412 16.93 -0.02 18.10
C LEU A 412 15.54 0.19 17.51
N ASN A 413 14.67 -0.84 17.52
CA ASN A 413 13.30 -0.70 17.04
C ASN A 413 12.50 0.25 17.95
N GLY A 414 12.60 0.12 19.27
CA GLY A 414 11.93 1.03 20.21
C GLY A 414 12.37 2.49 20.03
N GLY A 415 13.66 2.70 19.82
CA GLY A 415 14.28 4.00 19.55
C GLY A 415 13.87 4.58 18.20
N TRP A 416 13.77 3.73 17.17
CA TRP A 416 13.26 4.12 15.88
C TRP A 416 11.82 4.62 15.96
N LEU A 417 10.93 3.88 16.63
CA LEU A 417 9.53 4.25 16.78
C LEU A 417 9.34 5.58 17.51
N THR A 418 10.19 5.87 18.51
CA THR A 418 10.17 7.15 19.24
C THR A 418 10.73 8.29 18.40
N TRP A 419 11.85 8.07 17.70
CA TRP A 419 12.47 9.04 16.80
C TRP A 419 11.59 9.41 15.60
N ALA A 420 10.94 8.42 14.98
CA ALA A 420 10.10 8.60 13.81
C ALA A 420 8.83 9.44 14.11
N LYS A 421 8.42 9.53 15.38
CA LYS A 421 7.37 10.46 15.83
C LYS A 421 7.75 11.93 15.59
N GLY A 422 9.04 12.27 15.69
CA GLY A 422 9.53 13.63 15.47
C GLY A 422 9.67 14.02 14.00
N HIS A 423 9.62 13.05 13.08
CA HIS A 423 9.75 13.30 11.65
C HIS A 423 8.48 13.91 11.09
N ARG A 424 8.62 14.93 10.24
CA ARG A 424 7.49 15.54 9.55
C ARG A 424 7.63 15.34 8.04
N PRO A 425 6.72 14.59 7.40
CA PRO A 425 6.70 14.47 5.95
C PRO A 425 6.57 15.83 5.26
N ALA A 426 7.10 15.95 4.04
CA ALA A 426 7.06 17.22 3.29
C ALA A 426 5.68 17.53 2.71
N THR A 427 4.91 16.50 2.33
CA THR A 427 3.62 16.65 1.68
C THR A 427 2.48 16.68 2.69
N ARG A 428 1.40 17.41 2.36
CA ARG A 428 0.19 17.50 3.20
C ARG A 428 -0.42 16.12 3.48
N ASP A 429 -0.63 15.29 2.45
CA ASP A 429 -1.18 13.94 2.60
C ASP A 429 -0.28 13.07 3.49
N GLY A 430 1.04 13.20 3.35
CA GLY A 430 2.02 12.52 4.19
C GLY A 430 1.96 12.96 5.65
N GLN A 431 1.85 14.27 5.91
CA GLN A 431 1.71 14.78 7.27
C GLN A 431 0.39 14.35 7.91
N LYS A 432 -0.71 14.30 7.15
CA LYS A 432 -2.00 13.80 7.62
C LYS A 432 -1.91 12.31 7.99
N ALA A 433 -1.31 11.48 7.14
CA ALA A 433 -1.08 10.06 7.43
C ALA A 433 -0.18 9.85 8.66
N HIS A 434 0.88 10.65 8.80
CA HIS A 434 1.77 10.61 9.95
C HIS A 434 1.03 11.01 11.25
N ALA A 435 0.19 12.03 11.19
CA ALA A 435 -0.64 12.44 12.32
C ALA A 435 -1.69 11.39 12.68
N LEU A 436 -2.27 10.67 11.72
CA LEU A 436 -3.14 9.51 11.98
C LEU A 436 -2.38 8.37 12.68
N LEU A 437 -1.18 8.03 12.19
CA LEU A 437 -0.34 6.99 12.77
C LEU A 437 0.02 7.29 14.23
N TYR A 438 0.60 8.47 14.48
CA TYR A 438 1.10 8.86 15.81
C TYR A 438 0.05 9.51 16.72
N GLY A 439 -1.13 9.84 16.18
CA GLY A 439 -2.32 10.13 16.96
C GLY A 439 -2.94 8.86 17.57
N SER A 440 -2.70 7.69 16.95
CA SER A 440 -3.03 6.41 17.56
C SER A 440 -2.07 6.07 18.71
N ARG A 441 -2.56 5.36 19.74
CA ARG A 441 -1.72 4.88 20.84
C ARG A 441 -0.81 3.70 20.45
N GLN A 442 -0.97 3.14 19.24
CA GLN A 442 -0.33 1.89 18.84
C GLN A 442 1.20 1.98 18.69
N PRO A 443 1.80 2.99 18.00
CA PRO A 443 3.26 3.11 17.91
C PRO A 443 3.93 3.34 19.26
N ALA A 444 3.32 4.15 20.13
CA ALA A 444 3.84 4.40 21.48
C ALA A 444 3.81 3.13 22.33
N LEU A 445 2.68 2.39 22.30
CA LEU A 445 2.57 1.09 22.97
C LEU A 445 3.61 0.10 22.42
N ALA A 446 3.76 -0.01 21.10
CA ALA A 446 4.75 -0.89 20.48
C ALA A 446 6.18 -0.57 20.95
N SER A 447 6.55 0.71 21.03
CA SER A 447 7.86 1.11 21.55
C SER A 447 8.06 0.69 23.01
N VAL A 448 7.07 0.94 23.88
CA VAL A 448 7.12 0.52 25.30
C VAL A 448 7.24 -1.00 25.42
N LEU A 449 6.48 -1.75 24.63
CA LEU A 449 6.50 -3.21 24.64
C LEU A 449 7.85 -3.77 24.16
N LEU A 450 8.51 -3.13 23.18
CA LEU A 450 9.86 -3.50 22.75
C LEU A 450 10.89 -3.29 23.87
N TYR A 451 10.88 -2.12 24.53
CA TYR A 451 11.77 -1.89 25.67
C TYR A 451 11.48 -2.84 26.83
N ALA A 452 10.21 -3.10 27.14
CA ALA A 452 9.82 -4.07 28.16
C ALA A 452 10.33 -5.49 27.81
N SER A 453 10.25 -5.89 26.53
CA SER A 453 10.78 -7.18 26.09
C SER A 453 12.30 -7.29 26.28
N ALA A 454 13.03 -6.20 26.04
CA ALA A 454 14.46 -6.14 26.27
C ALA A 454 14.81 -6.27 27.76
N LEU A 455 14.06 -5.58 28.63
CA LEU A 455 14.22 -5.67 30.08
C LEU A 455 13.94 -7.08 30.62
N LEU A 456 12.94 -7.78 30.08
CA LEU A 456 12.65 -9.17 30.45
C LEU A 456 13.85 -10.09 30.15
N VAL A 457 14.52 -9.90 29.01
CA VAL A 457 15.71 -10.67 28.65
C VAL A 457 16.89 -10.32 29.57
N LEU A 458 17.07 -9.04 29.91
CA LEU A 458 18.10 -8.60 30.84
C LEU A 458 17.88 -9.09 32.29
N ALA A 459 16.64 -9.40 32.66
CA ALA A 459 16.31 -9.94 34.00
C ALA A 459 16.61 -11.44 34.15
N ILE A 460 16.84 -12.17 33.06
CA ILE A 460 17.08 -13.63 33.06
C ILE A 460 18.18 -14.07 34.06
N PRO A 461 19.37 -13.43 34.11
CA PRO A 461 20.44 -13.83 35.04
C PRO A 461 20.05 -13.68 36.53
N HIS A 462 19.03 -12.89 36.83
CA HIS A 462 18.56 -12.66 38.21
C HIS A 462 17.38 -13.56 38.58
N LEU A 463 16.76 -14.23 37.60
CA LEU A 463 15.53 -15.01 37.74
C LEU A 463 15.64 -16.33 36.96
N GLU A 464 16.74 -17.06 37.16
CA GLU A 464 17.06 -18.28 36.40
C GLU A 464 15.95 -19.33 36.42
N ALA A 465 15.23 -19.44 37.55
CA ALA A 465 14.08 -20.34 37.70
C ALA A 465 12.91 -20.06 36.72
N LEU A 466 12.87 -18.85 36.14
CA LEU A 466 11.85 -18.40 35.20
C LEU A 466 12.41 -18.18 33.78
N ASP A 467 13.64 -18.59 33.49
CA ASP A 467 14.31 -18.29 32.21
C ASP A 467 13.45 -18.66 30.97
N GLY A 468 12.92 -19.89 30.93
CA GLY A 468 12.07 -20.33 29.81
C GLY A 468 10.81 -19.47 29.64
N LEU A 469 10.14 -19.13 30.74
CA LEU A 469 8.95 -18.28 30.72
C LEU A 469 9.29 -16.85 30.29
N LEU A 470 10.36 -16.26 30.83
CA LEU A 470 10.80 -14.90 30.49
C LEU A 470 11.18 -14.79 29.01
N ARG A 471 11.86 -15.80 28.44
CA ARG A 471 12.16 -15.85 27.00
C ARG A 471 10.91 -15.89 26.14
N VAL A 472 9.95 -16.76 26.47
CA VAL A 472 8.67 -16.86 25.73
C VAL A 472 7.90 -15.55 25.81
N LEU A 473 7.80 -14.94 27.00
CA LEU A 473 7.12 -13.66 27.19
C LEU A 473 7.81 -12.54 26.42
N ALA A 474 9.15 -12.42 26.50
CA ALA A 474 9.89 -11.40 25.76
C ALA A 474 9.70 -11.54 24.24
N CYS A 475 9.82 -12.77 23.71
CA CYS A 475 9.64 -13.03 22.29
C CYS A 475 8.20 -12.71 21.85
N GLY A 476 7.20 -13.18 22.59
CA GLY A 476 5.79 -12.87 22.32
C GLY A 476 5.50 -11.38 22.35
N LEU A 477 6.04 -10.66 23.33
CA LEU A 477 5.86 -9.21 23.48
C LEU A 477 6.49 -8.43 22.32
N SER A 478 7.71 -8.80 21.91
CA SER A 478 8.39 -8.15 20.79
C SER A 478 7.65 -8.36 19.46
N VAL A 479 7.19 -9.57 19.16
CA VAL A 479 6.43 -9.86 17.94
C VAL A 479 5.08 -9.13 17.96
N PHE A 480 4.38 -9.16 19.11
CA PHE A 480 3.11 -8.45 19.27
C PHE A 480 3.27 -6.93 19.09
N ALA A 481 4.33 -6.34 19.63
CA ALA A 481 4.65 -4.93 19.46
C ALA A 481 4.82 -4.56 17.97
N LEU A 482 5.57 -5.37 17.22
CA LEU A 482 5.77 -5.14 15.79
C LEU A 482 4.48 -5.35 14.99
N VAL A 483 3.64 -6.32 15.35
CA VAL A 483 2.31 -6.51 14.74
C VAL A 483 1.41 -5.29 14.95
N LEU A 484 1.39 -4.73 16.16
CA LEU A 484 0.62 -3.51 16.46
C LEU A 484 1.10 -2.33 15.62
N TYR A 485 2.41 -2.15 15.49
CA TYR A 485 2.97 -1.08 14.68
C TYR A 485 2.66 -1.27 13.18
N GLU A 486 2.90 -2.46 12.62
CA GLU A 486 2.63 -2.76 11.20
C GLU A 486 1.16 -2.53 10.85
N ARG A 487 0.25 -2.99 11.71
CA ARG A 487 -1.19 -2.75 11.55
C ARG A 487 -1.50 -1.25 11.52
N ALA A 488 -0.93 -0.47 12.44
CA ALA A 488 -1.14 0.98 12.50
C ALA A 488 -0.58 1.68 11.25
N TRP A 489 0.62 1.30 10.83
CA TRP A 489 1.37 1.93 9.75
C TRP A 489 0.74 1.64 8.37
N VAL A 490 0.33 0.40 8.10
CA VAL A 490 -0.42 0.06 6.89
C VAL A 490 -1.76 0.79 6.85
N ARG A 491 -2.49 0.82 7.97
CA ARG A 491 -3.78 1.50 8.06
C ARG A 491 -3.66 3.01 7.79
N ALA A 492 -2.77 3.68 8.51
CA ALA A 492 -2.60 5.13 8.42
C ALA A 492 -2.20 5.60 7.02
N GLY A 493 -1.46 4.79 6.27
CA GLY A 493 -1.11 5.08 4.88
C GLY A 493 -2.34 5.18 3.97
N GLN A 494 -3.35 4.33 4.18
CA GLN A 494 -4.54 4.23 3.33
C GLN A 494 -5.73 5.07 3.79
N GLU A 495 -5.76 5.50 5.05
CA GLU A 495 -6.87 6.27 5.61
C GLU A 495 -6.97 7.70 5.09
N VAL A 496 -5.91 8.22 4.46
CA VAL A 496 -5.95 9.54 3.83
C VAL A 496 -6.73 9.46 2.52
N PRO A 497 -7.89 10.14 2.40
CA PRO A 497 -8.66 10.13 1.16
C PRO A 497 -7.91 10.86 0.04
N LEU A 498 -7.87 10.30 -1.17
CA LEU A 498 -7.26 10.94 -2.35
C LEU A 498 -8.24 11.33 -3.45
N SER A 499 -9.52 10.99 -3.27
CA SER A 499 -10.66 11.37 -4.11
C SER A 499 -11.62 12.26 -3.35
#